data_AF-A0A0C9ZX98-F1
#
_entry.id   AF-A0A0C9ZX98-F1
#
_cell.length_a   1.000
_cell.length_b   1.000
_cell.length_c   1.000
_cell.angle_alpha   90.00
_cell.angle_beta   90.00
_cell.angle_gamma   90.00
#
_symmetry.space_group_name_H-M   'P 1'
#
loop_
_entity.id
_entity.type
_entity.pdbx_description
1 polymer ?
#
loop_
_entity_poly.entity_id
_entity_poly.type
_entity_poly.pdbx_seq_one_letter_code
_entity_poly.pdbx_strand_id
1 'polypeptide(L)' 'YQVSAVTFLSALGITDQPVFGLVVDGTLGAITMAWKTNDQIYVMERNVRYYEIRDPLQALQFVSILLRL' A
#
# COMPACT_ATOMS: atom_id res chain seq x y z
N TYR A 1 -8.20 5.51 1.33
CA TYR A 1 -8.18 5.27 2.80
C TYR A 1 -6.78 5.28 3.43
N GLN A 2 -5.70 5.20 2.65
CA GLN A 2 -4.33 5.07 3.19
C GLN A 2 -3.81 6.33 3.90
N VAL A 3 -4.07 7.51 3.34
CA VAL A 3 -3.72 8.80 3.97
C VAL A 3 -4.41 8.95 5.34
N SER A 4 -5.69 8.60 5.43
CA SER A 4 -6.45 8.63 6.69
C SER A 4 -5.88 7.70 7.75
N ALA A 5 -5.43 6.50 7.36
CA ALA A 5 -4.77 5.56 8.27
C ALA A 5 -3.42 6.10 8.78
N VAL A 6 -2.61 6.72 7.91
CA VAL A 6 -1.37 7.39 8.29
C VAL A 6 -1.64 8.54 9.26
N THR A 7 -2.66 9.35 9.02
CA THR A 7 -3.06 10.45 9.92
C THR A 7 -3.51 9.93 11.28
N PHE A 8 -4.27 8.83 11.32
CA PHE A 8 -4.70 8.19 12.56
C PHE A 8 -3.51 7.67 13.37
N LEU A 9 -2.59 6.94 12.74
CA LEU A 9 -1.38 6.44 13.41
C LEU A 9 -0.51 7.59 13.93
N SER A 10 -0.36 8.66 13.14
CA SER A 10 0.36 9.85 13.58
C SER A 10 -0.29 10.52 14.79
N ALA A 11 -1.62 10.54 14.87
CA ALA A 11 -2.33 11.09 16.04
C ALA A 11 -2.07 10.27 17.31
N LEU A 12 -1.72 8.99 17.17
CA LEU A 12 -1.29 8.10 18.25
C LEU A 12 0.22 8.19 18.55
N GLY A 13 0.95 9.09 17.90
CA GLY A 13 2.40 9.23 18.04
C GLY A 13 3.22 8.19 17.26
N ILE A 14 2.58 7.40 16.39
CA ILE A 14 3.25 6.44 15.51
C ILE A 14 3.57 7.15 14.18
N THR A 15 4.81 7.60 14.05
CA THR A 15 5.35 8.22 12.82
C THR A 15 6.35 7.29 12.14
N ASP A 16 6.71 7.60 10.90
CA ASP A 16 7.75 6.92 10.13
C ASP A 16 7.47 5.43 9.81
N GLN A 17 6.28 4.94 10.18
CA GLN A 17 5.82 3.59 9.84
C GLN A 17 5.13 3.59 8.46
N PRO A 18 5.53 2.71 7.53
CA PRO A 18 4.83 2.54 6.27
C PRO A 18 3.47 1.87 6.49
N VAL A 19 2.42 2.52 6.01
CA VAL A 19 1.09 1.94 5.84
C VAL A 19 0.99 1.47 4.41
N PHE A 20 0.69 0.18 4.21
CA PHE A 20 0.46 -0.38 2.89
C PHE A 20 -1.03 -0.36 2.55
N GLY A 21 -1.32 -0.03 1.29
CA GLY A 21 -2.65 0.04 0.73
C GLY A 21 -2.78 -0.91 -0.44
N LEU A 22 -3.98 -1.47 -0.59
CA LEU A 22 -4.34 -2.24 -1.76
C LEU A 22 -5.24 -1.40 -2.64
N VAL A 23 -4.88 -1.28 -3.92
CA VAL A 23 -5.71 -0.63 -4.93
C VAL A 23 -5.98 -1.65 -6.02
N VAL A 24 -7.26 -1.79 -6.39
CA VAL A 24 -7.70 -2.67 -7.47
C VAL A 24 -8.53 -1.87 -8.46
N ASP A 25 -8.24 -2.03 -9.74
CA ASP A 25 -9.04 -1.52 -10.85
C ASP A 25 -9.41 -2.67 -11.77
N GLY A 26 -10.64 -3.16 -11.63
CA GLY A 26 -11.10 -4.37 -12.29
C GLY A 26 -10.24 -5.59 -11.93
N THR A 27 -9.37 -5.99 -12.85
CA THR A 27 -8.49 -7.15 -12.71
C THR A 27 -7.06 -6.79 -12.37
N LEU A 28 -6.73 -5.50 -12.38
CA LEU A 28 -5.40 -5.01 -12.06
C LEU A 28 -5.34 -4.70 -10.56
N GLY A 29 -4.44 -5.39 -9.85
CA GLY A 29 -4.09 -5.10 -8.48
C GLY A 29 -2.76 -4.37 -8.37
N ALA A 30 -2.67 -3.44 -7.43
CA ALA A 30 -1.50 -2.63 -7.15
C ALA A 30 -1.35 -2.45 -5.64
N ILE A 31 -0.10 -2.43 -5.16
CA ILE A 31 0.23 -2.17 -3.76
C ILE A 31 0.82 -0.78 -3.66
N THR A 32 0.18 0.08 -2.87
CA THR A 32 0.62 1.44 -2.60
C THR A 32 1.22 1.52 -1.21
N MET A 33 2.11 2.48 -0.95
CA MET A 33 2.68 2.72 0.38
C MET A 33 2.55 4.19 0.74
N ALA A 34 2.23 4.49 1.99
CA ALA A 34 2.22 5.85 2.51
C ALA A 34 2.81 5.88 3.92
N TRP A 35 3.53 6.93 4.25
CA TRP A 35 4.07 7.15 5.59
C TRP A 35 4.10 8.65 5.89
N LYS A 36 4.18 8.99 7.17
CA LYS A 36 4.36 10.38 7.62
C LYS A 36 5.75 10.54 8.22
N THR A 37 6.51 11.52 7.74
CA THR A 37 7.79 11.92 8.32
C THR A 37 7.89 13.45 8.34
N ASN A 38 8.44 14.04 9.40
CA ASN A 38 8.57 15.49 9.58
C ASN A 38 7.29 16.30 9.22
N ASP A 39 6.14 15.84 9.72
CA ASP A 39 4.82 16.40 9.43
C ASP A 39 4.32 16.38 7.98
N GLN A 40 5.04 15.73 7.07
CA GLN A 40 4.63 15.52 5.69
C GLN A 40 4.21 14.07 5.45
N ILE A 41 3.11 13.88 4.73
CA ILE A 41 2.67 12.57 4.28
C ILE A 41 3.24 12.32 2.90
N TYR A 42 3.98 11.23 2.76
CA TYR A 42 4.51 10.75 1.50
C TYR A 42 3.66 9.58 1.03
N VAL A 43 3.37 9.54 -0.27
CA VAL A 43 2.66 8.44 -0.91
C VAL A 43 3.50 7.96 -2.08
N MET A 44 3.86 6.68 -2.07
CA MET A 44 4.60 6.03 -3.15
C MET A 44 3.62 5.33 -4.08
N GLU A 45 3.30 6.00 -5.19
CA GLU A 45 2.50 5.47 -6.31
C GLU A 45 3.33 5.32 -7.59
N ARG A 46 4.52 5.93 -7.66
CA ARG A 46 5.39 5.83 -8.85
C ARG A 46 6.12 4.49 -8.85
N ASN A 47 6.09 3.78 -9.98
CA ASN A 47 6.64 2.44 -10.20
C ASN A 47 5.96 1.29 -9.44
N VAL A 48 4.68 1.44 -9.10
CA VAL A 48 3.92 0.34 -8.52
C VAL A 48 3.81 -0.80 -9.54
N ARG A 49 4.18 -2.01 -9.10
CA ARG A 49 3.99 -3.22 -9.90
C ARG A 49 2.50 -3.55 -9.95
N TYR A 50 1.96 -3.61 -11.16
CA TYR A 50 0.63 -4.11 -11.40
C TYR A 50 0.65 -5.64 -11.47
N TYR A 51 -0.39 -6.24 -10.90
CA TYR A 51 -0.63 -7.68 -10.92
C TYR A 51 -1.96 -7.92 -11.63
N GLU A 52 -1.93 -8.73 -12.68
CA GLU A 52 -3.15 -9.21 -13.33
C GLU A 52 -3.74 -10.35 -12.50
N ILE A 53 -4.81 -10.07 -11.76
CA ILE A 53 -5.44 -11.01 -10.82
C ILE A 53 -6.08 -12.21 -11.54
N ARG A 54 -6.41 -12.08 -12.84
CA ARG A 54 -6.90 -13.23 -13.63
C ARG A 54 -5.81 -14.25 -13.93
N ASP A 55 -4.54 -13.85 -13.89
CA ASP A 55 -3.41 -14.78 -14.01
C ASP A 55 -3.15 -15.42 -12.63
N PRO A 56 -3.35 -16.74 -12.47
CA PRO A 56 -3.18 -17.42 -11.18
C PRO A 56 -1.79 -17.22 -10.57
N LEU A 57 -0.74 -17.10 -11.41
CA LEU A 57 0.62 -16.87 -10.94
C LEU A 57 0.77 -15.47 -10.34
N GLN A 58 0.23 -14.46 -11.02
CA GLN A 58 0.29 -13.07 -10.54
C GLN A 58 -0.62 -12.86 -9.34
N ALA A 59 -1.78 -13.52 -9.28
CA ALA A 59 -2.63 -13.54 -8.09
C ALA A 59 -1.91 -14.15 -6.88
N LEU A 60 -1.19 -15.27 -7.06
CA LEU A 60 -0.39 -15.86 -5.99
C LEU A 60 0.75 -14.94 -5.54
N GLN A 61 1.48 -14.33 -6.49
CA GLN A 61 2.52 -13.36 -6.18
C GLN A 61 1.95 -12.18 -5.37
N PHE A 62 0.81 -11.64 -5.80
CA PHE A 62 0.12 -10.55 -5.12
C PHE A 62 -0.25 -10.92 -3.67
N VAL A 63 -0.89 -12.08 -3.45
CA VAL A 63 -1.25 -12.55 -2.11
C VAL A 63 -0.02 -12.86 -1.25
N SER A 64 1.02 -13.43 -1.83
CA SER A 64 2.26 -13.74 -1.10
C SER A 64 2.97 -12.49 -0.57
N ILE A 65 2.86 -11.36 -1.28
CA ILE A 65 3.39 -10.08 -0.81
C ILE A 65 2.55 -9.58 0.35
N LEU A 66 1.22 -9.67 0.28
CA LEU A 66 0.32 -9.27 1.38
C LEU A 66 0.65 -9.98 2.70
N LEU A 67 1.06 -11.25 2.65
CA LEU A 67 1.47 -12.00 3.85
C LEU A 67 2.82 -11.57 4.45
N ARG A 68 3.61 -10.76 3.73
CA ARG A 68 4.96 -10.33 4.13
C ARG A 68 5.04 -8.84 4.50
N LEU A 69 3.94 -8.11 4.37
CA LEU A 69 3.78 -6.72 4.79
C LEU A 69 3.44 -6.66 6.28
#